data_AF-A0A3B9YM26-F1
#
_entry.id   AF-A0A3B9YM26-F1
#
_cell.length_a   1.000
_cell.length_b   1.000
_cell.length_c   1.000
_cell.angle_alpha   90.00
_cell.angle_beta   90.00
_cell.angle_gamma   90.00
#
_symmetry.space_group_name_H-M   'P 1'
#
loop_
_entity.id
_entity.type
_entity.pdbx_description
1 polymer ?
#
loop_
_entity_poly.entity_id
_entity_poly.type
_entity_poly.pdbx_seq_one_letter_code
_entity_poly.pdbx_strand_id
1 'polypeptide(L)'
;MPGLLIDDHGSPRERELLDRALVRLQGSPTAKRLEARRRRLGPAVVAFAVLPGSAAVPGDKTFGHVSTAPEGMSVRIDESLKVSSHAFIETLAHELYGHALIFPESKKAGADIGLLMENEGFSLAAGHLIALELKAPTNPDVLIDALTESPRAYYAERLFTQSPDRLELSRSEAADPRGAVMARQGELARRRRSLAVRGRDMAVWKWQLDHLERFHGLDPRSVRDLRESVEVWKSTMIPSQRALLDKAEPHMKECLRWFDAEPEGREYTARMAAVSSHPYALGLEAEWAALGRRIAALSAAAPAEPPAPAKREAAPAVKQLDWPDVERLASIDRAKHPEHWTYAPEAETPIPWLLK
;
A
#
# COMPACT_ATOMS: atom_id res chain seq x y z
N MET A 1 -3.52 -29.41 -14.85
CA MET A 1 -4.40 -29.33 -13.65
C MET A 1 -5.83 -29.57 -14.09
N PRO A 2 -6.56 -30.58 -13.57
CA PRO A 2 -7.96 -30.81 -13.95
C PRO A 2 -8.83 -29.56 -13.74
N GLY A 3 -9.63 -29.19 -14.75
CA GLY A 3 -10.55 -28.05 -14.67
C GLY A 3 -9.86 -26.67 -14.77
N LEU A 4 -8.68 -26.60 -15.37
CA LEU A 4 -8.04 -25.34 -15.75
C LEU A 4 -7.64 -25.41 -17.23
N LEU A 5 -8.10 -24.44 -18.00
CA LEU A 5 -7.90 -24.32 -19.45
C LEU A 5 -7.00 -23.13 -19.71
N ILE A 6 -6.16 -23.22 -20.75
CA ILE A 6 -5.34 -22.12 -21.22
C ILE A 6 -5.89 -21.67 -22.56
N ASP A 7 -6.24 -20.39 -22.64
CA ASP A 7 -6.42 -19.68 -23.91
C ASP A 7 -5.11 -18.95 -24.22
N ASP A 8 -4.43 -19.44 -25.26
CA ASP A 8 -3.13 -18.95 -25.71
C ASP A 8 -3.26 -18.07 -26.96
N HIS A 9 -4.48 -17.80 -27.42
CA HIS A 9 -4.77 -17.07 -28.66
C HIS A 9 -4.03 -17.63 -29.90
N GLY A 10 -3.69 -18.92 -29.90
CA GLY A 10 -2.90 -19.56 -30.95
C GLY A 10 -1.38 -19.28 -30.88
N SER A 11 -0.88 -18.77 -29.75
CA SER A 11 0.54 -18.50 -29.49
C SER A 11 1.18 -19.61 -28.64
N PRO A 12 2.00 -20.50 -29.22
CA PRO A 12 2.66 -21.58 -28.46
C PRO A 12 3.54 -21.06 -27.31
N ARG A 13 4.10 -19.85 -27.45
CA ARG A 13 4.91 -19.20 -26.42
C ARG A 13 4.08 -18.78 -25.21
N GLU A 14 2.87 -18.29 -25.42
CA GLU A 14 1.95 -17.95 -24.32
C GLU A 14 1.52 -19.20 -23.57
N ARG A 15 1.16 -20.26 -24.31
CA ARG A 15 0.85 -21.57 -23.72
C ARG A 15 1.98 -22.08 -22.86
N GLU A 16 3.20 -22.11 -23.40
CA GLU A 16 4.37 -22.62 -22.67
C GLU A 16 4.65 -21.79 -21.40
N LEU A 17 4.50 -20.47 -21.45
CA LEU A 17 4.68 -19.59 -20.30
C LEU A 17 3.64 -19.86 -19.21
N LEU A 18 2.36 -19.95 -19.58
CA LEU A 18 1.26 -20.25 -18.66
C LEU A 18 1.38 -21.66 -18.10
N ASP A 19 1.68 -22.67 -18.93
CA ASP A 19 1.87 -24.05 -18.48
C ASP A 19 2.99 -24.13 -17.45
N ARG A 20 4.17 -23.54 -17.72
CA ARG A 20 5.28 -23.52 -16.76
C ARG A 20 4.89 -22.85 -15.45
N ALA A 21 4.18 -21.72 -15.51
CA ALA A 21 3.74 -21.02 -14.32
C ALA A 21 2.73 -21.86 -13.51
N LEU A 22 1.74 -22.45 -14.17
CA LEU A 22 0.73 -23.31 -13.54
C LEU A 22 1.35 -24.56 -12.92
N VAL A 23 2.30 -25.22 -13.60
CA VAL A 23 3.07 -26.33 -13.02
C VAL A 23 3.87 -25.86 -11.81
N ARG A 24 4.55 -24.71 -11.91
CA ARG A 24 5.32 -24.14 -10.78
C ARG A 24 4.43 -23.85 -9.58
N LEU A 25 3.22 -23.33 -9.78
CA LEU A 25 2.25 -23.10 -8.70
C LEU A 25 1.96 -24.38 -7.92
N GLN A 26 1.96 -25.55 -8.56
CA GLN A 26 1.80 -26.83 -7.88
C GLN A 26 2.94 -27.17 -6.91
N GLY A 27 4.05 -26.43 -6.90
CA GLY A 27 5.10 -26.57 -5.89
C GLY A 27 4.72 -26.00 -4.53
N SER A 28 3.75 -25.09 -4.46
CA SER A 28 3.35 -24.40 -3.23
C SER A 28 2.29 -25.21 -2.46
N PRO A 29 2.50 -25.50 -1.16
CA PRO A 29 1.47 -26.07 -0.29
C PRO A 29 0.18 -25.23 -0.25
N THR A 30 0.31 -23.90 -0.24
CA THR A 30 -0.83 -22.98 -0.26
C THR A 30 -1.62 -23.08 -1.56
N ALA A 31 -0.95 -23.04 -2.70
CA ALA A 31 -1.58 -23.17 -4.02
C ALA A 31 -2.31 -24.52 -4.16
N LYS A 32 -1.72 -25.63 -3.70
CA LYS A 32 -2.40 -26.95 -3.71
C LYS A 32 -3.71 -26.93 -2.91
N ARG A 33 -3.69 -26.33 -1.72
CA ARG A 33 -4.87 -26.20 -0.85
C ARG A 33 -5.96 -25.36 -1.51
N LEU A 34 -5.59 -24.20 -2.07
CA LEU A 34 -6.55 -23.28 -2.70
C LEU A 34 -7.09 -23.85 -4.03
N GLU A 35 -6.25 -24.51 -4.82
CA GLU A 35 -6.68 -25.21 -6.04
C GLU A 35 -7.73 -26.30 -5.75
N ALA A 36 -7.56 -27.05 -4.65
CA ALA A 36 -8.53 -28.08 -4.25
C ALA A 36 -9.92 -27.49 -3.94
N ARG A 37 -9.99 -26.23 -3.48
CA ARG A 37 -11.24 -25.48 -3.31
C ARG A 37 -11.75 -24.98 -4.65
N ARG A 38 -10.91 -24.27 -5.41
CA ARG A 38 -11.26 -23.66 -6.72
C ARG A 38 -11.86 -24.68 -7.68
N ARG A 39 -11.33 -25.91 -7.74
CA ARG A 39 -11.89 -26.98 -8.60
C ARG A 39 -13.36 -27.30 -8.33
N ARG A 40 -13.84 -27.13 -7.09
CA ARG A 40 -15.24 -27.35 -6.71
C ARG A 40 -16.17 -26.26 -7.27
N LEU A 41 -15.61 -25.18 -7.79
CA LEU A 41 -16.34 -24.05 -8.36
C LEU A 41 -16.52 -24.18 -9.87
N GLY A 42 -15.79 -25.10 -10.53
CA GLY A 42 -15.89 -25.36 -11.96
C GLY A 42 -14.59 -25.04 -12.71
N PRO A 43 -14.65 -25.05 -14.05
CA PRO A 43 -13.49 -24.75 -14.88
C PRO A 43 -13.11 -23.26 -14.81
N ALA A 44 -11.81 -22.98 -14.88
CA ALA A 44 -11.27 -21.64 -15.11
C ALA A 44 -10.46 -21.61 -16.40
N VAL A 45 -10.58 -20.54 -17.18
CA VAL A 45 -9.78 -20.26 -18.37
C VAL A 45 -8.77 -19.18 -18.01
N VAL A 46 -7.48 -19.46 -18.18
CA VAL A 46 -6.40 -18.51 -17.95
C VAL A 46 -5.87 -18.04 -19.30
N ALA A 47 -5.74 -16.72 -19.46
CA ALA A 47 -5.28 -16.10 -20.70
C ALA A 47 -4.42 -14.86 -20.39
N PHE A 48 -3.57 -14.47 -21.32
CA PHE A 48 -3.04 -13.10 -21.31
C PHE A 48 -4.05 -12.13 -21.94
N ALA A 49 -4.02 -10.86 -21.54
CA ALA A 49 -4.86 -9.83 -22.18
C ALA A 49 -4.19 -8.47 -22.10
N VAL A 50 -4.60 -7.58 -23.00
CA VAL A 50 -4.37 -6.14 -22.85
C VAL A 50 -5.40 -5.62 -21.85
N LEU A 51 -4.95 -5.17 -20.68
CA LEU A 51 -5.84 -4.63 -19.65
C LEU A 51 -5.88 -3.09 -19.74
N PRO A 52 -7.06 -2.46 -19.83
CA PRO A 52 -7.17 -1.00 -19.75
C PRO A 52 -6.55 -0.50 -18.44
N GLY A 53 -5.58 0.42 -18.51
CA GLY A 53 -4.85 0.94 -17.35
C GLY A 53 -3.45 0.32 -17.13
N SER A 54 -3.07 -0.75 -17.84
CA SER A 54 -1.71 -1.31 -17.72
C SER A 54 -0.64 -0.46 -18.43
N ALA A 55 -1.04 0.44 -19.33
CA ALA A 55 -0.16 1.38 -20.01
C ALA A 55 -0.24 2.81 -19.40
N ALA A 56 0.88 3.24 -18.82
CA ALA A 56 1.35 4.63 -18.75
C ALA A 56 0.71 5.66 -17.79
N VAL A 57 -0.01 5.25 -16.73
CA VAL A 57 -0.31 6.17 -15.60
C VAL A 57 0.37 5.66 -14.31
N PRO A 58 1.31 6.42 -13.71
CA PRO A 58 1.84 6.09 -12.40
C PRO A 58 0.70 6.05 -11.37
N GLY A 59 0.46 4.89 -10.76
CA GLY A 59 -0.49 4.72 -9.65
C GLY A 59 -1.75 3.91 -9.93
N ASP A 60 -1.99 3.45 -11.17
CA ASP A 60 -3.24 2.72 -11.51
C ASP A 60 -2.99 1.50 -12.41
N LYS A 61 -1.86 0.80 -12.21
CA LYS A 61 -1.50 -0.37 -13.02
C LYS A 61 -2.31 -1.59 -12.59
N THR A 62 -3.20 -2.04 -13.47
CA THR A 62 -3.89 -3.32 -13.33
C THR A 62 -3.08 -4.39 -14.05
N PHE A 63 -2.62 -5.40 -13.32
CA PHE A 63 -1.80 -6.51 -13.87
C PHE A 63 -2.57 -7.81 -14.06
N GLY A 64 -3.82 -7.86 -13.60
CA GLY A 64 -4.69 -9.01 -13.70
C GLY A 64 -6.16 -8.63 -13.55
N HIS A 65 -7.04 -9.50 -14.02
CA HIS A 65 -8.48 -9.35 -13.88
C HIS A 65 -9.15 -10.73 -13.90
N VAL A 66 -10.10 -10.93 -12.99
CA VAL A 66 -11.02 -12.07 -13.04
C VAL A 66 -12.42 -11.63 -13.40
N SER A 67 -13.01 -12.31 -14.39
CA SER A 67 -14.44 -12.25 -14.63
C SER A 67 -15.10 -13.61 -14.35
N THR A 68 -16.27 -13.56 -13.73
CA THR A 68 -17.08 -14.74 -13.43
C THR A 68 -18.37 -14.68 -14.23
N ALA A 69 -18.59 -15.64 -15.13
CA ALA A 69 -19.80 -15.73 -15.93
C ALA A 69 -20.46 -17.12 -15.74
N PRO A 70 -21.74 -17.31 -16.13
CA PRO A 70 -22.41 -18.61 -16.04
C PRO A 70 -21.63 -19.76 -16.71
N GLU A 71 -20.92 -19.45 -17.80
CA GLU A 71 -20.10 -20.35 -18.61
C GLU A 71 -18.73 -20.70 -17.98
N GLY A 72 -18.29 -20.01 -16.93
CA GLY A 72 -17.04 -20.30 -16.24
C GLY A 72 -16.31 -19.06 -15.70
N MET A 73 -15.13 -19.29 -15.14
CA MET A 73 -14.24 -18.24 -14.65
C MET A 73 -13.20 -17.89 -15.73
N SER A 74 -13.00 -16.62 -16.02
CA SER A 74 -11.89 -16.14 -16.86
C SER A 74 -10.90 -15.40 -15.99
N VAL A 75 -9.64 -15.84 -16.04
CA VAL A 75 -8.49 -15.23 -15.37
C VAL A 75 -7.63 -14.62 -16.46
N ARG A 76 -7.51 -13.29 -16.46
CA ARG A 76 -6.74 -12.54 -17.44
C ARG A 76 -5.54 -11.93 -16.78
N ILE A 77 -4.35 -12.17 -17.31
CA ILE A 77 -3.10 -11.60 -16.84
C ILE A 77 -2.60 -10.58 -17.87
N ASP A 78 -2.10 -9.43 -17.42
CA ASP A 78 -1.62 -8.41 -18.34
C ASP A 78 -0.44 -8.91 -19.19
N GLU A 79 -0.47 -8.60 -20.47
CA GLU A 79 0.54 -9.09 -21.41
C GLU A 79 1.94 -8.50 -21.21
N SER A 80 2.10 -7.36 -20.52
CA SER A 80 3.43 -6.83 -20.17
C SER A 80 4.23 -7.79 -19.28
N LEU A 81 3.54 -8.68 -18.55
CA LEU A 81 4.17 -9.73 -17.75
C LEU A 81 4.72 -10.89 -18.60
N LYS A 82 4.46 -10.91 -19.91
CA LYS A 82 5.15 -11.83 -20.84
C LYS A 82 6.65 -11.52 -20.96
N VAL A 83 7.03 -10.25 -20.76
CA VAL A 83 8.41 -9.75 -20.90
C VAL A 83 9.05 -9.38 -19.56
N SER A 84 8.25 -9.02 -18.56
CA SER A 84 8.71 -8.81 -17.17
C SER A 84 8.57 -10.09 -16.36
N SER A 85 9.69 -10.71 -15.98
CA SER A 85 9.67 -11.90 -15.10
C SER A 85 9.38 -11.57 -13.62
N HIS A 86 9.40 -10.29 -13.26
CA HIS A 86 9.17 -9.87 -11.88
C HIS A 86 7.67 -9.98 -11.55
N ALA A 87 7.37 -10.73 -10.49
CA ALA A 87 6.04 -10.95 -9.91
C ALA A 87 4.99 -11.73 -10.76
N PHE A 88 5.29 -12.25 -11.96
CA PHE A 88 4.28 -13.00 -12.75
C PHE A 88 3.62 -14.16 -11.98
N ILE A 89 4.40 -14.94 -11.22
CA ILE A 89 3.87 -16.04 -10.38
C ILE A 89 2.96 -15.51 -9.27
N GLU A 90 3.33 -14.39 -8.65
CA GLU A 90 2.54 -13.73 -7.61
C GLU A 90 1.22 -13.20 -8.19
N THR A 91 1.26 -12.48 -9.30
CA THR A 91 0.07 -11.97 -9.98
C THR A 91 -0.85 -13.09 -10.45
N LEU A 92 -0.32 -14.14 -11.08
CA LEU A 92 -1.14 -15.27 -11.50
C LEU A 92 -1.80 -15.94 -10.28
N ALA A 93 -1.08 -16.09 -9.17
CA ALA A 93 -1.62 -16.66 -7.94
C ALA A 93 -2.67 -15.75 -7.28
N HIS A 94 -2.46 -14.43 -7.29
CA HIS A 94 -3.41 -13.41 -6.83
C HIS A 94 -4.75 -13.56 -7.56
N GLU A 95 -4.72 -13.57 -8.89
CA GLU A 95 -5.95 -13.67 -9.69
C GLU A 95 -6.59 -15.06 -9.57
N LEU A 96 -5.80 -16.13 -9.71
CA LEU A 96 -6.32 -17.50 -9.78
C LEU A 96 -6.80 -18.05 -8.43
N TYR A 97 -6.11 -17.72 -7.34
CA TYR A 97 -6.40 -18.26 -6.01
C TYR A 97 -6.95 -17.22 -5.03
N GLY A 98 -6.87 -15.93 -5.37
CA GLY A 98 -7.64 -14.86 -4.76
C GLY A 98 -8.98 -14.71 -5.46
N HIS A 99 -9.08 -13.80 -6.43
CA HIS A 99 -10.37 -13.41 -7.04
C HIS A 99 -11.17 -14.57 -7.68
N ALA A 100 -10.52 -15.46 -8.44
CA ALA A 100 -11.22 -16.60 -9.06
C ALA A 100 -11.68 -17.67 -8.07
N LEU A 101 -11.18 -17.64 -6.83
CA LEU A 101 -11.71 -18.46 -5.74
C LEU A 101 -12.84 -17.71 -5.01
N ILE A 102 -12.57 -16.46 -4.67
CA ILE A 102 -13.32 -15.69 -3.70
C ILE A 102 -14.65 -15.16 -4.26
N PHE A 103 -14.69 -14.66 -5.51
CA PHE A 103 -15.94 -14.16 -6.11
C PHE A 103 -17.00 -15.26 -6.29
N PRO A 104 -16.69 -16.45 -6.84
CA PRO A 104 -17.71 -17.50 -6.97
C PRO A 104 -18.13 -18.10 -5.62
N GLU A 105 -17.20 -18.25 -4.66
CA GLU A 105 -17.54 -18.75 -3.31
C GLU A 105 -18.47 -17.77 -2.59
N SER A 106 -18.19 -16.47 -2.63
CA SER A 106 -19.04 -15.47 -1.99
C SER A 106 -20.41 -15.39 -2.65
N LYS A 107 -20.49 -15.44 -3.98
CA LYS A 107 -21.75 -15.45 -4.72
C LYS A 107 -22.60 -16.67 -4.36
N LYS A 108 -22.00 -17.86 -4.27
CA LYS A 108 -22.69 -19.08 -3.81
C LYS A 108 -23.16 -18.97 -2.35
N ALA A 109 -22.41 -18.26 -1.52
CA ALA A 109 -22.76 -18.02 -0.13
C ALA A 109 -23.79 -16.89 0.07
N GLY A 110 -24.14 -16.13 -0.99
CA GLY A 110 -25.04 -14.97 -0.88
C GLY A 110 -24.37 -13.71 -0.34
N ALA A 111 -23.04 -13.60 -0.44
CA ALA A 111 -22.25 -12.47 0.04
C ALA A 111 -21.60 -11.70 -1.11
N ASP A 112 -21.85 -10.40 -1.18
CA ASP A 112 -21.20 -9.48 -2.13
C ASP A 112 -19.94 -8.84 -1.51
N ILE A 113 -18.88 -9.62 -1.39
CA ILE A 113 -17.63 -9.18 -0.76
C ILE A 113 -16.72 -8.38 -1.70
N GLY A 114 -17.08 -8.23 -2.98
CA GLY A 114 -16.26 -7.49 -3.93
C GLY A 114 -16.08 -6.02 -3.53
N LEU A 115 -16.94 -5.54 -2.63
CA LEU A 115 -16.94 -4.20 -2.06
C LEU A 115 -16.08 -4.07 -0.79
N LEU A 116 -15.54 -5.18 -0.27
CA LEU A 116 -14.73 -5.19 0.95
C LEU A 116 -13.24 -5.24 0.63
N MET A 117 -12.44 -4.54 1.44
CA MET A 117 -10.98 -4.59 1.37
C MET A 117 -10.42 -6.00 1.54
N GLU A 118 -11.09 -6.84 2.33
CA GLU A 118 -10.67 -8.22 2.62
C GLU A 118 -10.59 -9.08 1.35
N ASN A 119 -11.36 -8.77 0.30
CA ASN A 119 -11.26 -9.48 -0.98
C ASN A 119 -9.87 -9.29 -1.61
N GLU A 120 -9.46 -8.03 -1.78
CA GLU A 120 -8.17 -7.70 -2.36
C GLU A 120 -7.03 -8.07 -1.40
N GLY A 121 -7.20 -7.81 -0.10
CA GLY A 121 -6.21 -8.16 0.92
C GLY A 121 -5.92 -9.65 1.01
N PHE A 122 -6.97 -10.50 0.96
CA PHE A 122 -6.80 -11.95 0.86
C PHE A 122 -6.08 -12.34 -0.43
N SER A 123 -6.46 -11.75 -1.57
CA SER A 123 -5.92 -12.09 -2.89
C SER A 123 -4.42 -11.78 -2.98
N LEU A 124 -4.03 -10.58 -2.51
CA LEU A 124 -2.63 -10.16 -2.41
C LEU A 124 -1.84 -11.09 -1.47
N ALA A 125 -2.37 -11.37 -0.27
CA ALA A 125 -1.70 -12.24 0.69
C ALA A 125 -1.55 -13.68 0.17
N ALA A 126 -2.54 -14.20 -0.57
CA ALA A 126 -2.46 -15.51 -1.19
C ALA A 126 -1.39 -15.55 -2.28
N GLY A 127 -1.38 -14.57 -3.18
CA GLY A 127 -0.38 -14.44 -4.23
C GLY A 127 1.04 -14.35 -3.66
N HIS A 128 1.23 -13.46 -2.69
CA HIS A 128 2.51 -13.22 -2.06
C HIS A 128 3.03 -14.43 -1.31
N LEU A 129 2.18 -15.08 -0.49
CA LEU A 129 2.56 -16.29 0.24
C LEU A 129 3.00 -17.42 -0.71
N ILE A 130 2.28 -17.59 -1.82
CA ILE A 130 2.62 -18.60 -2.83
C ILE A 130 3.97 -18.27 -3.48
N ALA A 131 4.23 -17.01 -3.80
CA ALA A 131 5.51 -16.58 -4.34
C ALA A 131 6.67 -16.86 -3.37
N LEU A 132 6.50 -16.54 -2.07
CA LEU A 132 7.47 -16.84 -1.01
C LEU A 132 7.75 -18.34 -0.89
N GLU A 133 6.70 -19.18 -0.83
CA GLU A 133 6.84 -20.65 -0.76
C GLU A 133 7.60 -21.22 -1.97
N LEU A 134 7.47 -20.58 -3.15
CA LEU A 134 8.12 -20.98 -4.39
C LEU A 134 9.47 -20.31 -4.63
N LYS A 135 9.92 -19.46 -3.70
CA LYS A 135 11.12 -18.60 -3.87
C LYS A 135 11.09 -17.85 -5.21
N ALA A 136 9.91 -17.41 -5.62
CA ALA A 136 9.72 -16.61 -6.82
C ALA A 136 9.92 -15.12 -6.49
N PRO A 137 10.33 -14.28 -7.46
CA PRO A 137 10.37 -12.84 -7.25
C PRO A 137 9.00 -12.30 -6.86
N THR A 138 8.95 -11.49 -5.81
CA THR A 138 7.76 -10.77 -5.35
C THR A 138 7.77 -9.33 -5.85
N ASN A 139 6.59 -8.71 -5.92
CA ASN A 139 6.41 -7.32 -6.26
C ASN A 139 6.89 -6.44 -5.08
N PRO A 140 7.95 -5.62 -5.26
CA PRO A 140 8.44 -4.75 -4.19
C PRO A 140 7.47 -3.62 -3.84
N ASP A 141 6.51 -3.31 -4.71
CA ASP A 141 5.51 -2.27 -4.48
C ASP A 141 4.38 -2.75 -3.55
N VAL A 142 4.25 -4.07 -3.34
CA VAL A 142 3.30 -4.63 -2.37
C VAL A 142 3.90 -4.46 -0.98
N LEU A 143 3.38 -3.48 -0.22
CA LEU A 143 3.74 -3.23 1.17
C LEU A 143 3.22 -4.36 2.08
N ILE A 144 3.87 -5.53 2.01
CA ILE A 144 3.36 -6.74 2.65
C ILE A 144 3.30 -6.62 4.17
N ASP A 145 4.23 -5.88 4.78
CA ASP A 145 4.20 -5.59 6.21
C ASP A 145 2.94 -4.80 6.57
N ALA A 146 2.60 -3.77 5.78
CA ALA A 146 1.36 -3.02 5.96
C ALA A 146 0.12 -3.89 5.70
N LEU A 147 0.17 -4.78 4.70
CA LEU A 147 -0.91 -5.72 4.39
C LEU A 147 -1.17 -6.73 5.52
N THR A 148 -0.10 -7.22 6.16
CA THR A 148 -0.20 -8.20 7.25
C THR A 148 -0.53 -7.56 8.60
N GLU A 149 -0.24 -6.26 8.78
CA GLU A 149 -0.62 -5.50 9.97
C GLU A 149 -2.11 -5.11 9.95
N SER A 150 -2.62 -4.56 8.84
CA SER A 150 -4.03 -4.15 8.70
C SER A 150 -4.41 -3.79 7.26
N PRO A 151 -5.63 -4.12 6.78
CA PRO A 151 -6.15 -3.64 5.48
C PRO A 151 -6.02 -2.13 5.36
N ARG A 152 -6.38 -1.43 6.42
CA ARG A 152 -6.41 0.03 6.45
C ARG A 152 -5.02 0.64 6.27
N ALA A 153 -3.96 -0.03 6.75
CA ALA A 153 -2.59 0.43 6.57
C ALA A 153 -2.15 0.35 5.10
N TYR A 154 -2.52 -0.73 4.42
CA TYR A 154 -2.23 -0.91 2.99
C TYR A 154 -3.00 0.07 2.10
N TYR A 155 -4.28 0.32 2.35
CA TYR A 155 -5.10 1.23 1.54
C TYR A 155 -5.01 2.70 1.94
N ALA A 156 -4.15 3.07 2.90
CA ALA A 156 -4.21 4.33 3.64
C ALA A 156 -4.30 5.60 2.77
N GLU A 157 -3.72 5.63 1.57
CA GLU A 157 -3.84 6.77 0.64
C GLU A 157 -5.13 6.73 -0.20
N ARG A 158 -5.55 5.54 -0.64
CA ARG A 158 -6.73 5.33 -1.50
C ARG A 158 -8.05 5.59 -0.77
N LEU A 159 -8.04 5.50 0.57
CA LEU A 159 -9.19 5.74 1.46
C LEU A 159 -9.87 7.10 1.31
N PHE A 160 -9.18 8.08 0.69
CA PHE A 160 -9.57 9.48 0.75
C PHE A 160 -10.07 10.06 -0.58
N THR A 161 -10.05 9.29 -1.67
CA THR A 161 -10.30 9.84 -3.02
C THR A 161 -11.24 8.98 -3.89
N GLN A 162 -11.85 7.94 -3.33
CA GLN A 162 -12.73 7.01 -4.05
C GLN A 162 -14.16 7.51 -4.13
N SER A 163 -14.85 7.35 -5.24
CA SER A 163 -16.25 7.76 -5.34
C SER A 163 -17.12 7.17 -4.20
N PRO A 164 -18.15 7.89 -3.72
CA PRO A 164 -18.93 7.47 -2.55
C PRO A 164 -19.51 6.04 -2.65
N ASP A 165 -19.86 5.61 -3.86
CA ASP A 165 -20.43 4.29 -4.18
C ASP A 165 -19.37 3.17 -4.31
N ARG A 166 -18.08 3.53 -4.26
CA ARG A 166 -16.92 2.62 -4.40
C ARG A 166 -15.91 2.77 -3.26
N LEU A 167 -16.37 3.21 -2.10
CA LEU A 167 -15.52 3.28 -0.92
C LEU A 167 -14.99 1.88 -0.60
N GLU A 168 -13.67 1.74 -0.56
CA GLU A 168 -13.02 0.58 0.02
C GLU A 168 -13.20 0.69 1.54
N LEU A 169 -13.93 -0.28 2.09
CA LEU A 169 -14.20 -0.41 3.51
C LEU A 169 -13.68 -1.77 3.97
N SER A 170 -13.03 -1.81 5.13
CA SER A 170 -12.89 -3.09 5.83
C SER A 170 -14.25 -3.61 6.26
N ARG A 171 -14.35 -4.89 6.63
CA ARG A 171 -15.56 -5.47 7.20
C ARG A 171 -16.04 -4.68 8.43
N SER A 172 -15.13 -4.26 9.30
CA SER A 172 -15.47 -3.46 10.48
C SER A 172 -16.01 -2.07 10.12
N GLU A 173 -15.46 -1.44 9.08
CA GLU A 173 -15.96 -0.15 8.56
C GLU A 173 -17.29 -0.31 7.81
N ALA A 174 -17.49 -1.44 7.12
CA ALA A 174 -18.72 -1.74 6.37
C ALA A 174 -19.95 -1.91 7.28
N ALA A 175 -19.76 -2.19 8.56
CA ALA A 175 -20.84 -2.23 9.55
C ALA A 175 -21.45 -0.84 9.83
N ASP A 176 -20.63 0.21 9.74
CA ASP A 176 -21.06 1.62 9.81
C ASP A 176 -20.22 2.47 8.82
N PRO A 177 -20.55 2.42 7.51
CA PRO A 177 -19.81 3.14 6.48
C PRO A 177 -19.74 4.64 6.74
N ARG A 178 -20.83 5.21 7.25
CA ARG A 178 -20.92 6.63 7.59
C ARG A 178 -19.98 6.97 8.75
N GLY A 179 -19.99 6.18 9.82
CA GLY A 179 -19.08 6.31 10.94
C GLY A 179 -17.61 6.19 10.52
N ALA A 180 -17.30 5.27 9.59
CA ALA A 180 -15.96 5.13 9.02
C ALA A 180 -15.52 6.41 8.28
N VAL A 181 -16.38 7.00 7.45
CA VAL A 181 -16.09 8.28 6.76
C VAL A 181 -15.94 9.43 7.76
N MET A 182 -16.76 9.51 8.81
CA MET A 182 -16.59 10.51 9.88
C MET A 182 -15.24 10.36 10.59
N ALA A 183 -14.84 9.12 10.90
CA ALA A 183 -13.55 8.84 11.53
C ALA A 183 -12.37 9.25 10.61
N ARG A 184 -12.48 8.97 9.31
CA ARG A 184 -11.51 9.41 8.27
C ARG A 184 -11.46 10.94 8.18
N GLN A 185 -12.58 11.64 8.25
CA GLN A 185 -12.61 13.11 8.29
C GLN A 185 -11.88 13.67 9.52
N GLY A 186 -12.09 13.07 10.70
CA GLY A 186 -11.34 13.42 11.91
C GLY A 186 -9.84 13.16 11.78
N GLU A 187 -9.46 12.10 11.07
CA GLU A 187 -8.07 11.79 10.75
C GLU A 187 -7.44 12.81 9.79
N LEU A 188 -8.15 13.22 8.73
CA LEU A 188 -7.69 14.28 7.82
C LEU A 188 -7.40 15.58 8.58
N ALA A 189 -8.27 15.96 9.52
CA ALA A 189 -8.04 17.14 10.35
C ALA A 189 -6.79 16.99 11.23
N ARG A 190 -6.52 15.80 11.79
CA ARG A 190 -5.27 15.52 12.52
C ARG A 190 -4.05 15.59 11.60
N ARG A 191 -4.10 14.94 10.43
CA ARG A 191 -3.02 14.94 9.43
C ARG A 191 -2.70 16.37 8.97
N ARG A 192 -3.71 17.21 8.72
CA ARG A 192 -3.52 18.62 8.35
C ARG A 192 -2.79 19.41 9.44
N ARG A 193 -3.16 19.22 10.72
CA ARG A 193 -2.45 19.85 11.85
C ARG A 193 -1.00 19.34 11.96
N SER A 194 -0.80 18.03 11.87
CA SER A 194 0.53 17.43 11.92
C SER A 194 1.43 17.87 10.77
N LEU A 195 0.87 18.03 9.57
CA LEU A 195 1.60 18.53 8.40
C LEU A 195 2.03 19.98 8.58
N ALA A 196 1.18 20.83 9.16
CA ALA A 196 1.53 22.21 9.49
C ALA A 196 2.61 22.31 10.57
N VAL A 197 2.58 21.44 11.59
CA VAL A 197 3.67 21.32 12.58
C VAL A 197 4.95 20.86 11.89
N ARG A 198 4.90 19.79 11.11
CA ARG A 198 6.05 19.25 10.37
C ARG A 198 6.68 20.31 9.46
N GLY A 199 5.89 21.11 8.76
CA GLY A 199 6.40 22.20 7.92
C GLY A 199 7.16 23.27 8.71
N ARG A 200 6.68 23.62 9.91
CA ARG A 200 7.41 24.51 10.81
C ARG A 200 8.68 23.85 11.33
N ASP A 201 8.62 22.59 11.73
CA ASP A 201 9.79 21.84 12.23
C ASP A 201 10.87 21.77 11.15
N MET A 202 10.54 21.45 9.90
CA MET A 202 11.50 21.40 8.79
C MET A 202 12.14 22.78 8.52
N ALA A 203 11.40 23.88 8.70
CA ALA A 203 11.97 25.21 8.62
C ALA A 203 12.94 25.50 9.78
N VAL A 204 12.61 25.09 11.01
CA VAL A 204 13.50 25.18 12.18
C VAL A 204 14.76 24.34 11.99
N TRP A 205 14.62 23.11 11.52
CA TRP A 205 15.76 22.22 11.23
C TRP A 205 16.66 22.79 10.15
N LYS A 206 16.09 23.33 9.07
CA LYS A 206 16.88 24.04 8.04
C LYS A 206 17.70 25.17 8.67
N TRP A 207 17.05 26.01 9.47
CA TRP A 207 17.71 27.14 10.10
C TRP A 207 18.82 26.71 11.07
N GLN A 208 18.59 25.67 11.90
CA GLN A 208 19.61 25.13 12.80
C GLN A 208 20.83 24.60 12.03
N LEU A 209 20.63 23.89 10.93
CA LEU A 209 21.71 23.38 10.10
C LEU A 209 22.51 24.54 9.47
N ASP A 210 21.82 25.49 8.84
CA ASP A 210 22.46 26.65 8.21
C ASP A 210 23.21 27.52 9.24
N HIS A 211 22.68 27.63 10.46
CA HIS A 211 23.29 28.33 11.58
C HIS A 211 24.59 27.67 12.05
N LEU A 212 24.57 26.36 12.30
CA LEU A 212 25.76 25.62 12.75
C LEU A 212 26.86 25.62 11.67
N GLU A 213 26.48 25.57 10.40
CA GLU A 213 27.43 25.74 9.28
C GLU A 213 28.05 27.15 9.30
N ARG A 214 27.21 28.18 9.38
CA ARG A 214 27.66 29.58 9.26
C ARG A 214 28.48 30.08 10.45
N PHE A 215 28.06 29.77 11.68
CA PHE A 215 28.65 30.34 12.90
C PHE A 215 29.64 29.42 13.59
N HIS A 216 29.54 28.09 13.36
CA HIS A 216 30.38 27.09 14.04
C HIS A 216 31.22 26.26 13.09
N GLY A 217 31.21 26.57 11.79
CA GLY A 217 32.03 25.89 10.78
C GLY A 217 31.70 24.41 10.64
N LEU A 218 30.45 24.01 10.91
CA LEU A 218 30.01 22.64 10.70
C LEU A 218 30.24 22.25 9.24
N ASP A 219 31.00 21.17 8.99
CA ASP A 219 31.30 20.70 7.64
C ASP A 219 29.98 20.32 6.93
N PRO A 220 29.62 20.97 5.79
CA PRO A 220 28.37 20.68 5.08
C PRO A 220 28.24 19.20 4.68
N ARG A 221 29.37 18.51 4.51
CA ARG A 221 29.40 17.07 4.19
C ARG A 221 28.93 16.20 5.35
N SER A 222 29.02 16.67 6.59
CA SER A 222 28.59 15.92 7.80
C SER A 222 27.07 15.92 8.02
N VAL A 223 26.34 16.81 7.34
CA VAL A 223 24.87 16.96 7.46
C VAL A 223 24.15 16.84 6.13
N ARG A 224 24.82 16.31 5.10
CA ARG A 224 24.26 16.20 3.74
C ARG A 224 22.92 15.47 3.75
N ASP A 225 22.85 14.32 4.41
CA ASP A 225 21.65 13.46 4.42
C ASP A 225 20.49 14.15 5.16
N LEU A 226 20.78 14.92 6.21
CA LEU A 226 19.79 15.74 6.94
C LEU A 226 19.25 16.89 6.07
N ARG A 227 20.12 17.57 5.31
CA ARG A 227 19.72 18.63 4.37
C ARG A 227 18.85 18.08 3.24
N GLU A 228 19.25 16.95 2.67
CA GLU A 228 18.47 16.26 1.64
C GLU A 228 17.10 15.88 2.19
N SER A 229 17.02 15.32 3.41
CA SER A 229 15.75 15.04 4.07
C SER A 229 14.89 16.30 4.24
N VAL A 230 15.45 17.40 4.73
CA VAL A 230 14.71 18.68 4.87
C VAL A 230 14.20 19.18 3.53
N GLU A 231 15.03 19.13 2.50
CA GLU A 231 14.67 19.62 1.17
C GLU A 231 13.59 18.74 0.52
N VAL A 232 13.72 17.40 0.61
CA VAL A 232 12.69 16.45 0.15
C VAL A 232 11.37 16.73 0.87
N TRP A 233 11.40 16.93 2.20
CA TRP A 233 10.18 17.25 2.95
C TRP A 233 9.56 18.59 2.54
N LYS A 234 10.36 19.65 2.39
CA LYS A 234 9.87 21.00 2.05
C LYS A 234 9.37 21.10 0.60
N SER A 235 10.14 20.58 -0.35
CA SER A 235 9.87 20.72 -1.80
C SER A 235 8.88 19.70 -2.34
N THR A 236 8.85 18.50 -1.77
CA THR A 236 8.14 17.36 -2.37
C THR A 236 7.05 16.81 -1.44
N MET A 237 7.40 16.38 -0.24
CA MET A 237 6.44 15.66 0.63
C MET A 237 5.33 16.56 1.16
N ILE A 238 5.65 17.74 1.69
CA ILE A 238 4.65 18.66 2.25
C ILE A 238 3.68 19.16 1.18
N PRO A 239 4.13 19.65 0.00
CA PRO A 239 3.23 20.05 -1.07
C PRO A 239 2.34 18.91 -1.56
N SER A 240 2.91 17.72 -1.76
CA SER A 240 2.16 16.53 -2.19
C SER A 240 1.06 16.14 -1.19
N GLN A 241 1.41 16.03 0.10
CA GLN A 241 0.43 15.70 1.13
C GLN A 241 -0.63 16.80 1.29
N ARG A 242 -0.27 18.07 1.14
CA ARG A 242 -1.25 19.17 1.18
C ARG A 242 -2.25 19.05 0.02
N ALA A 243 -1.77 18.80 -1.19
CA ALA A 243 -2.63 18.62 -2.36
C ALA A 243 -3.59 17.43 -2.20
N LEU A 244 -3.14 16.33 -1.60
CA LEU A 244 -3.99 15.19 -1.25
C LEU A 244 -5.07 15.61 -0.23
N LEU A 245 -4.68 16.24 0.88
CA LEU A 245 -5.61 16.65 1.94
C LEU A 245 -6.66 17.67 1.46
N ASP A 246 -6.29 18.57 0.54
CA ASP A 246 -7.19 19.56 -0.05
C ASP A 246 -8.24 18.93 -0.98
N LYS A 247 -7.91 17.80 -1.63
CA LYS A 247 -8.88 17.00 -2.41
C LYS A 247 -9.74 16.10 -1.51
N ALA A 248 -9.14 15.49 -0.50
CA ALA A 248 -9.79 14.52 0.38
C ALA A 248 -10.93 15.14 1.21
N GLU A 249 -10.73 16.34 1.74
CA GLU A 249 -11.71 16.98 2.62
C GLU A 249 -13.08 17.27 1.98
N PRO A 250 -13.18 17.96 0.82
CA PRO A 250 -14.48 18.17 0.17
C PRO A 250 -15.12 16.85 -0.24
N HIS A 251 -14.31 15.87 -0.65
CA HIS A 251 -14.79 14.57 -1.05
C HIS A 251 -15.38 13.76 0.13
N MET A 252 -14.77 13.77 1.32
CA MET A 252 -15.37 13.16 2.50
C MET A 252 -16.69 13.84 2.89
N LYS A 253 -16.81 15.17 2.72
CA LYS A 253 -18.08 15.90 2.94
C LYS A 253 -19.15 15.46 1.95
N GLU A 254 -18.77 15.25 0.68
CA GLU A 254 -19.66 14.72 -0.35
C GLU A 254 -20.15 13.31 0.00
N CYS A 255 -19.26 12.41 0.44
CA CYS A 255 -19.63 11.06 0.88
C CYS A 255 -20.65 11.10 2.03
N LEU A 256 -20.41 11.92 3.06
CA LEU A 256 -21.33 12.07 4.18
C LEU A 256 -22.70 12.60 3.74
N ARG A 257 -22.71 13.61 2.85
CA ARG A 257 -23.95 14.12 2.25
C ARG A 257 -24.69 13.03 1.49
N TRP A 258 -23.97 12.21 0.71
CA TRP A 258 -24.56 11.13 -0.07
C TRP A 258 -25.24 10.09 0.82
N PHE A 259 -24.59 9.66 1.91
CA PHE A 259 -25.21 8.76 2.90
C PHE A 259 -26.47 9.35 3.55
N ASP A 260 -26.46 10.65 3.85
CA ASP A 260 -27.55 11.30 4.59
C ASP A 260 -28.75 11.66 3.69
N ALA A 261 -28.48 12.15 2.47
CA ALA A 261 -29.51 12.71 1.60
C ALA A 261 -30.06 11.71 0.56
N GLU A 262 -29.20 10.89 -0.04
CA GLU A 262 -29.56 10.14 -1.25
C GLU A 262 -30.13 8.75 -0.91
N PRO A 263 -31.22 8.29 -1.58
CA PRO A 263 -31.74 6.93 -1.43
C PRO A 263 -30.69 5.84 -1.65
N GLU A 264 -29.84 6.01 -2.66
CA GLU A 264 -28.76 5.10 -3.03
C GLU A 264 -27.71 4.98 -1.91
N GLY A 265 -27.45 6.06 -1.18
CA GLY A 265 -26.56 6.07 -0.03
C GLY A 265 -27.08 5.22 1.14
N ARG A 266 -28.39 5.27 1.38
CA ARG A 266 -29.05 4.44 2.40
C ARG A 266 -29.07 2.97 1.99
N GLU A 267 -29.34 2.67 0.72
CA GLU A 267 -29.30 1.31 0.18
C GLU A 267 -27.89 0.71 0.26
N TYR A 268 -26.88 1.47 -0.14
CA TYR A 268 -25.49 1.05 -0.01
C TYR A 268 -25.13 0.77 1.45
N THR A 269 -25.53 1.64 2.39
CA THR A 269 -25.27 1.43 3.83
C THR A 269 -25.89 0.13 4.32
N ALA A 270 -27.15 -0.14 3.96
CA ALA A 270 -27.82 -1.38 4.32
C ALA A 270 -27.13 -2.62 3.72
N ARG A 271 -26.71 -2.53 2.45
CA ARG A 271 -25.97 -3.58 1.76
C ARG A 271 -24.63 -3.87 2.44
N MET A 272 -23.85 -2.84 2.74
CA MET A 272 -22.54 -3.01 3.41
C MET A 272 -22.69 -3.58 4.81
N ALA A 273 -23.68 -3.14 5.59
CA ALA A 273 -23.96 -3.69 6.91
C ALA A 273 -24.35 -5.19 6.82
N ALA A 274 -25.16 -5.59 5.83
CA ALA A 274 -25.51 -6.98 5.60
C ALA A 274 -24.28 -7.82 5.23
N VAL A 275 -23.41 -7.33 4.33
CA VAL A 275 -22.17 -8.03 3.96
C VAL A 275 -21.21 -8.13 5.15
N SER A 276 -21.09 -7.08 5.97
CA SER A 276 -20.15 -7.01 7.10
C SER A 276 -20.39 -8.07 8.19
N SER A 277 -21.64 -8.50 8.33
CA SER A 277 -22.09 -9.49 9.31
C SER A 277 -22.24 -10.88 8.71
N HIS A 278 -22.03 -11.03 7.40
CA HIS A 278 -22.19 -12.29 6.72
C HIS A 278 -21.12 -13.31 7.18
N PRO A 279 -21.48 -14.57 7.48
CA PRO A 279 -20.52 -15.59 7.94
C PRO A 279 -19.32 -15.78 7.01
N TYR A 280 -19.56 -15.66 5.70
CA TYR A 280 -18.50 -15.73 4.70
C TYR A 280 -17.46 -14.61 4.84
N ALA A 281 -17.87 -13.36 5.09
CA ALA A 281 -16.95 -12.23 5.25
C ALA A 281 -16.10 -12.38 6.53
N LEU A 282 -16.71 -12.85 7.63
CA LEU A 282 -15.98 -13.17 8.86
C LEU A 282 -14.95 -14.31 8.65
N GLY A 283 -15.34 -15.35 7.91
CA GLY A 283 -14.43 -16.43 7.55
C GLY A 283 -13.26 -15.95 6.70
N LEU A 284 -13.51 -15.05 5.74
CA LEU A 284 -12.49 -14.47 4.88
C LEU A 284 -11.46 -13.65 5.68
N GLU A 285 -11.92 -12.79 6.61
CA GLU A 285 -11.04 -12.01 7.50
C GLU A 285 -10.13 -12.94 8.33
N ALA A 286 -10.69 -14.03 8.88
CA ALA A 286 -9.92 -15.01 9.65
C ALA A 286 -8.89 -15.78 8.80
N GLU A 287 -9.29 -16.19 7.59
CA GLU A 287 -8.39 -16.85 6.65
C GLU A 287 -7.24 -15.94 6.21
N TRP A 288 -7.56 -14.68 5.92
CA TRP A 288 -6.56 -13.69 5.54
C TRP A 288 -5.56 -13.43 6.67
N ALA A 289 -6.03 -13.25 7.91
CA ALA A 289 -5.15 -13.12 9.07
C ALA A 289 -4.24 -14.36 9.24
N ALA A 290 -4.73 -15.56 8.91
CA ALA A 290 -3.92 -16.78 8.92
C ALA A 290 -2.85 -16.78 7.81
N LEU A 291 -3.14 -16.26 6.62
CA LEU A 291 -2.14 -16.05 5.58
C LEU A 291 -1.06 -15.06 6.05
N GLY A 292 -1.47 -13.94 6.65
CA GLY A 292 -0.53 -12.93 7.17
C GLY A 292 0.45 -13.49 8.21
N ARG A 293 -0.03 -14.31 9.15
CA ARG A 293 0.86 -15.01 10.11
C ARG A 293 1.87 -15.94 9.42
N ARG A 294 1.47 -16.62 8.34
CA ARG A 294 2.37 -17.52 7.59
C ARG A 294 3.41 -16.74 6.79
N ILE A 295 3.02 -15.60 6.21
CA ILE A 295 3.94 -14.68 5.54
C ILE A 295 4.98 -14.19 6.53
N ALA A 296 4.57 -13.65 7.68
CA ALA A 296 5.49 -13.17 8.71
C ALA A 296 6.48 -14.27 9.17
N ALA A 297 6.00 -15.51 9.35
CA ALA A 297 6.85 -16.63 9.73
C ALA A 297 7.88 -17.01 8.65
N LEU A 298 7.50 -16.98 7.36
CA LEU A 298 8.42 -17.26 6.26
C LEU A 298 9.43 -16.13 6.06
N SER A 299 9.00 -14.88 6.16
CA SER A 299 9.88 -13.71 6.07
C SER A 299 10.92 -13.68 7.20
N ALA A 300 10.53 -14.05 8.42
CA ALA A 300 11.46 -14.17 9.55
C ALA A 300 12.43 -15.35 9.42
N ALA A 301 12.04 -16.41 8.72
CA ALA A 301 12.88 -17.59 8.49
C ALA A 301 13.81 -17.45 7.26
N ALA A 302 13.60 -16.43 6.43
CA ALA A 302 14.52 -16.14 5.34
C ALA A 302 15.89 -15.74 5.93
N PRO A 303 17.01 -16.32 5.45
CA PRO A 303 18.31 -15.87 5.86
C PRO A 303 18.41 -14.38 5.55
N ALA A 304 18.86 -13.59 6.53
CA ALA A 304 19.14 -12.17 6.31
C ALA A 304 19.92 -12.04 5.00
N GLU A 305 19.47 -11.15 4.11
CA GLU A 305 20.22 -10.88 2.89
C GLU A 305 21.68 -10.64 3.30
N PRO A 306 22.64 -11.32 2.64
CA PRO A 306 24.03 -11.02 2.89
C PRO A 306 24.18 -9.51 2.71
N PRO A 307 24.82 -8.80 3.66
CA PRO A 307 24.91 -7.36 3.61
C PRO A 307 25.35 -6.96 2.21
N ALA A 308 24.63 -6.00 1.63
CA ALA A 308 24.95 -5.49 0.30
C ALA A 308 26.47 -5.36 0.16
N PRO A 309 27.08 -5.83 -0.94
CA PRO A 309 28.53 -5.88 -1.09
C PRO A 309 29.09 -4.52 -0.66
N ALA A 310 30.00 -4.55 0.32
CA ALA A 310 30.55 -3.36 0.92
C ALA A 310 30.90 -2.38 -0.21
N LYS A 311 30.19 -1.24 -0.25
CA LYS A 311 30.53 -0.16 -1.18
C LYS A 311 32.02 0.07 -0.99
N ARG A 312 32.81 -0.02 -2.08
CA ARG A 312 34.25 0.25 -2.11
C ARG A 312 34.56 1.35 -1.10
N GLU A 313 35.47 1.08 -0.16
CA GLU A 313 35.86 2.04 0.88
C GLU A 313 36.12 3.40 0.24
N ALA A 314 35.14 4.29 0.35
CA ALA A 314 35.35 5.70 0.12
C ALA A 314 36.26 6.20 1.25
N ALA A 315 37.08 7.20 0.95
CA ALA A 315 37.85 7.98 1.92
C ALA A 315 37.09 8.14 3.24
N PRO A 316 37.77 8.18 4.42
CA PRO A 316 37.10 8.09 5.72
C PRO A 316 35.87 8.99 5.73
N ALA A 317 34.70 8.36 5.72
CA ALA A 317 33.46 9.07 5.53
C ALA A 317 33.34 10.10 6.65
N VAL A 318 33.21 11.38 6.29
CA VAL A 318 32.85 12.41 7.27
C VAL A 318 31.62 11.87 8.00
N LYS A 319 31.76 11.63 9.32
CA LYS A 319 30.69 11.03 10.14
C LYS A 319 29.43 11.84 9.91
N GLN A 320 28.37 11.20 9.42
CA GLN A 320 27.07 11.85 9.29
C GLN A 320 26.51 12.08 10.69
N LEU A 321 26.04 13.29 10.93
CA LEU A 321 25.25 13.62 12.12
C LEU A 321 23.81 13.20 11.90
N ASP A 322 23.14 12.83 12.99
CA ASP A 322 21.70 12.60 13.03
C ASP A 322 20.96 13.80 13.68
N TRP A 323 19.62 13.73 13.75
CA TRP A 323 18.82 14.78 14.36
C TRP A 323 19.18 15.03 15.84
N PRO A 324 19.34 14.00 16.70
CA PRO A 324 19.83 14.19 18.07
C PRO A 324 21.18 14.90 18.17
N ASP A 325 22.13 14.60 17.29
CA ASP A 325 23.44 15.27 17.26
C ASP A 325 23.29 16.76 16.96
N VAL A 326 22.48 17.13 15.95
CA VAL A 326 22.21 18.52 15.59
C VAL A 326 21.48 19.26 16.71
N GLU A 327 20.49 18.62 17.34
CA GLU A 327 19.74 19.21 18.46
C GLU A 327 20.64 19.47 19.67
N ARG A 328 21.54 18.53 19.98
CA ARG A 328 22.53 18.68 21.05
C ARG A 328 23.48 19.83 20.76
N LEU A 329 24.02 19.92 19.53
CA LEU A 329 24.90 21.01 19.13
C LEU A 329 24.20 22.37 19.20
N ALA A 330 22.97 22.46 18.67
CA ALA A 330 22.16 23.67 18.74
C ALA A 330 21.84 24.07 20.19
N SER A 331 21.55 23.11 21.07
CA SER A 331 21.26 23.37 22.48
C SER A 331 22.50 23.86 23.25
N ILE A 332 23.67 23.26 23.00
CA ILE A 332 24.94 23.73 23.57
C ILE A 332 25.23 25.15 23.10
N ASP A 333 25.01 25.44 21.81
CA ASP A 333 25.25 26.77 21.26
C ASP A 333 24.28 27.81 21.83
N ARG A 334 22.98 27.52 21.93
CA ARG A 334 22.01 28.44 22.57
C ARG A 334 22.41 28.82 23.99
N ALA A 335 22.96 27.87 24.75
CA ALA A 335 23.38 28.11 26.13
C ALA A 335 24.67 28.94 26.22
N LYS A 336 25.58 28.80 25.25
CA LYS A 336 26.90 29.47 25.26
C LYS A 336 26.91 30.79 24.52
N HIS A 337 26.11 30.91 23.47
CA HIS A 337 26.07 32.02 22.53
C HIS A 337 24.62 32.38 22.14
N PRO A 338 23.77 32.78 23.10
CA PRO A 338 22.36 33.11 22.85
C PRO A 338 22.20 34.24 21.81
N GLU A 339 23.19 35.13 21.67
CA GLU A 339 23.23 36.19 20.67
C GLU A 339 23.14 35.69 19.23
N HIS A 340 23.67 34.50 18.95
CA HIS A 340 23.62 33.92 17.61
C HIS A 340 22.17 33.55 17.20
N TRP A 341 21.26 33.33 18.17
CA TRP A 341 19.91 32.77 17.94
C TRP A 341 18.81 33.83 17.90
N THR A 342 19.16 35.12 17.98
CA THR A 342 18.20 36.24 18.02
C THR A 342 17.63 36.63 16.65
N TYR A 343 18.13 36.06 15.55
CA TYR A 343 17.72 36.38 14.18
C TYR A 343 17.53 35.11 13.33
N ALA A 344 16.30 34.87 12.86
CA ALA A 344 15.96 33.84 11.88
C ALA A 344 15.65 34.51 10.53
N PRO A 345 16.55 34.47 9.53
CA PRO A 345 16.42 35.26 8.30
C PRO A 345 15.23 34.92 7.39
N GLU A 346 14.63 33.73 7.52
CA GLU A 346 13.51 33.29 6.67
C GLU A 346 12.13 33.46 7.35
N ALA A 347 12.08 34.00 8.56
CA ALA A 347 10.82 34.21 9.26
C ALA A 347 10.37 35.66 9.05
N GLU A 348 9.50 35.92 8.06
CA GLU A 348 8.75 37.19 7.92
C GLU A 348 7.85 37.49 9.15
N THR A 349 7.88 36.64 10.16
CA THR A 349 7.32 36.88 11.48
C THR A 349 8.36 36.44 12.52
N PRO A 350 8.73 37.27 13.51
CA PRO A 350 9.56 36.81 14.62
C PRO A 350 8.91 35.54 15.20
N ILE A 351 9.70 34.50 15.50
CA ILE A 351 9.19 33.25 16.07
C ILE A 351 9.04 33.47 17.59
N PRO A 352 7.83 33.78 18.11
CA PRO A 352 7.67 34.27 19.48
C PRO A 352 7.94 33.21 20.56
N TRP A 353 8.13 31.93 20.20
CA TRP A 353 8.37 30.84 21.15
C TRP A 353 9.84 30.42 21.28
N LEU A 354 10.78 31.07 20.58
CA LEU A 354 12.23 30.84 20.76
C LEU A 354 12.83 31.59 21.98
N LEU A 355 12.00 32.36 22.71
CA LEU A 355 12.41 33.16 23.87
C LEU A 355 11.79 32.66 25.20
N LYS A 356 11.57 31.36 25.35
CA LYS A 356 11.18 30.76 26.65
C LYS A 356 12.18 29.73 27.12
#